data_AF-A0A2C8FAW3-F1
#
_entry.id   AF-A0A2C8FAW3-F1
#
_cell.length_a   1.000
_cell.length_b   1.000
_cell.length_c   1.000
_cell.angle_alpha   90.00
_cell.angle_beta   90.00
_cell.angle_gamma   90.00
#
_symmetry.space_group_name_H-M   'P 1'
#
loop_
_entity.id
_entity.type
_entity.pdbx_description
1 polymer ?
#
loop_
_entity_poly.entity_id
_entity_poly.type
_entity_poly.pdbx_seq_one_letter_code
_entity_poly.pdbx_strand_id
1 'polypeptide(L)'
;MLNMEPVRIIGLTPGTLELNRAARQVLAEADLVIGGKRLLAACPPSATKEDARREPIAGPLPPIMDSIRNAAEEGKRVVVLADGDPLFFGIGKRLGEEFGRENIIVEPNISTMQVAAARLGLPWQDMAFVSLHGRDDYSPLYASLVHSDLIAVFTDANNTPAEVARALLQRGADCFSMTVLENLGTPEEQVLPLALPDTWGMDFADLNLVVLERQYPPEIPLSLGIPDHFYLHQRNLITKLPVRAAGLAHLNVQPDSTVWDLGAGCGSISIEASHLARYGHVYAVERNKTRAAMIRENIRRTGAWLVETVLGDMPDCLEGLPDPDRIFIGGGLGGVTNDETKLLEIACERLKPRGHIVCHTILLDSLHMAKDHFKRLGWHFGVTQLQASATNPLAGDLRFKAQNPVFILWAEKS
;
A
#
# COMPACT_ATOMS: atom_id res chain seq x y z
N MET A 1 34.21 16.52 -12.29
CA MET A 1 33.01 15.94 -12.92
C MET A 1 33.51 14.84 -13.82
N LEU A 2 33.14 13.59 -13.56
CA LEU A 2 33.48 12.49 -14.45
C LEU A 2 32.81 12.77 -15.80
N ASN A 3 33.63 12.80 -16.85
CA ASN A 3 33.24 13.17 -18.21
C ASN A 3 32.62 11.93 -18.88
N MET A 4 31.41 11.56 -18.45
CA MET A 4 30.69 10.39 -18.96
C MET A 4 29.76 10.81 -20.11
N GLU A 5 29.72 10.01 -21.17
CA GLU A 5 28.73 10.21 -22.24
C GLU A 5 27.31 9.91 -21.70
N PRO A 6 26.31 10.80 -21.90
CA PRO A 6 24.98 10.59 -21.35
C PRO A 6 24.33 9.28 -21.85
N VAL A 7 23.74 8.52 -20.92
CA VAL A 7 23.01 7.29 -21.25
C VAL A 7 21.66 7.66 -21.85
N ARG A 8 21.39 7.21 -23.08
CA ARG A 8 20.13 7.50 -23.77
C ARG A 8 19.12 6.39 -23.53
N ILE A 9 17.91 6.76 -23.12
CA ILE A 9 16.85 5.81 -22.77
C ILE A 9 15.70 5.99 -23.74
N ILE A 10 15.42 4.98 -24.55
CA ILE A 10 14.46 5.06 -25.65
C ILE A 10 13.22 4.23 -25.31
N GLY A 11 12.07 4.90 -25.26
CA GLY A 11 10.77 4.25 -25.20
C GLY A 11 10.35 3.66 -26.55
N LEU A 12 9.92 2.41 -26.55
CA LEU A 12 9.33 1.72 -27.71
C LEU A 12 7.80 1.73 -27.60
N THR A 13 7.12 1.70 -28.74
CA THR A 13 5.65 1.69 -28.76
C THR A 13 5.15 0.38 -28.12
N PRO A 14 4.27 0.41 -27.09
CA PRO A 14 3.74 -0.80 -26.49
C PRO A 14 3.10 -1.71 -27.55
N GLY A 15 3.32 -3.01 -27.42
CA GLY A 15 2.89 -4.00 -28.41
C GLY A 15 3.82 -4.08 -29.62
N THR A 16 3.65 -3.19 -30.61
CA THR A 16 4.39 -3.24 -31.90
C THR A 16 5.90 -3.04 -31.76
N LEU A 17 6.35 -2.42 -30.67
CA LEU A 17 7.75 -2.09 -30.40
C LEU A 17 8.40 -1.20 -31.47
N GLU A 18 7.59 -0.42 -32.18
CA GLU A 18 8.11 0.47 -33.21
C GLU A 18 8.91 1.64 -32.60
N LEU A 19 10.06 1.90 -33.21
CA LEU A 19 10.88 3.09 -32.96
C LEU A 19 10.34 4.29 -33.71
N ASN A 20 10.14 5.40 -32.99
CA ASN A 20 9.90 6.70 -33.61
C ASN A 20 11.15 7.19 -34.39
N ARG A 21 10.98 8.20 -35.25
CA ARG A 21 12.06 8.66 -36.14
C ARG A 21 13.30 9.15 -35.38
N ALA A 22 13.11 9.90 -34.29
CA ALA A 22 14.21 10.41 -33.47
C ALA A 22 14.98 9.24 -32.84
N ALA A 23 14.28 8.30 -32.22
CA ALA A 23 14.84 7.09 -31.63
C ALA A 23 15.67 6.25 -32.61
N ARG A 24 15.24 6.15 -33.88
CA ARG A 24 16.03 5.45 -34.93
C ARG A 24 17.37 6.12 -35.20
N GLN A 25 17.42 7.46 -35.20
CA GLN A 25 18.68 8.19 -35.41
C GLN A 25 19.64 7.97 -34.24
N VAL A 26 19.11 7.99 -33.00
CA VAL A 26 19.88 7.68 -31.81
C VAL A 26 20.44 6.25 -31.83
N LEU A 27 19.59 5.29 -32.17
CA LEU A 27 19.94 3.87 -32.16
C LEU A 27 20.97 3.52 -33.24
N ALA A 28 20.89 4.14 -34.42
CA ALA A 28 21.84 3.96 -35.52
C ALA A 28 23.28 4.33 -35.13
N GLU A 29 23.42 5.17 -34.11
CA GLU A 29 24.68 5.69 -33.62
C GLU A 29 25.19 4.96 -32.37
N ALA A 30 24.39 4.07 -31.77
CA ALA A 30 24.74 3.39 -30.53
C ALA A 30 25.93 2.44 -30.68
N ASP A 31 26.81 2.44 -29.67
CA ASP A 31 27.93 1.49 -29.54
C ASP A 31 27.54 0.31 -28.63
N LEU A 32 26.61 0.54 -27.70
CA LEU A 32 26.05 -0.45 -26.80
C LEU A 32 24.53 -0.26 -26.72
N VAL A 33 23.78 -1.32 -27.01
CA VAL A 33 22.31 -1.35 -26.88
C VAL A 33 21.90 -2.38 -25.84
N ILE A 34 21.19 -1.93 -24.82
CA ILE A 34 20.71 -2.74 -23.71
C ILE A 34 19.19 -2.74 -23.69
N GLY A 35 18.57 -3.86 -23.36
CA GLY A 35 17.12 -3.93 -23.21
C GLY A 35 16.64 -5.33 -22.89
N GLY A 36 15.35 -5.47 -22.58
CA GLY A 36 14.74 -6.79 -22.48
C GLY A 36 14.87 -7.58 -23.79
N LYS A 37 14.93 -8.92 -23.71
CA LYS A 37 15.11 -9.79 -24.89
C LYS A 37 14.10 -9.48 -26.01
N ARG A 38 12.84 -9.23 -25.65
CA ARG A 38 11.76 -8.85 -26.58
C ARG A 38 12.04 -7.51 -27.29
N LEU A 39 12.54 -6.51 -26.57
CA LEU A 39 12.86 -5.17 -27.10
C LEU A 39 14.07 -5.21 -28.05
N LEU A 40 15.11 -5.97 -27.67
CA LEU A 40 16.28 -6.15 -28.51
C LEU A 40 15.97 -6.92 -29.79
N ALA A 41 15.10 -7.93 -29.71
CA ALA A 41 14.67 -8.69 -30.88
C ALA A 41 13.85 -7.85 -31.88
N ALA A 42 13.08 -6.88 -31.39
CA ALA A 42 12.32 -5.94 -32.23
C ALA A 42 13.22 -4.93 -32.96
N CYS A 43 14.47 -4.75 -32.53
CA CYS A 43 15.44 -3.88 -33.20
C CYS A 43 16.26 -4.71 -34.22
N PRO A 44 16.07 -4.54 -35.54
CA PRO A 44 16.85 -5.31 -36.52
C PRO A 44 18.34 -4.95 -36.42
N PRO A 45 19.28 -5.85 -36.77
CA PRO A 45 20.72 -5.56 -36.81
C PRO A 45 21.07 -4.28 -37.58
N SER A 46 20.34 -3.99 -38.65
CA SER A 46 20.50 -2.79 -39.48
C SER A 46 20.08 -1.48 -38.80
N ALA A 47 19.41 -1.53 -37.64
CA ALA A 47 19.03 -0.33 -36.90
C ALA A 47 20.15 0.23 -36.02
N THR A 48 21.29 -0.47 -35.93
CA THR A 48 22.48 -0.09 -35.14
C THR A 48 23.72 -0.08 -36.02
N LYS A 49 24.84 0.43 -35.51
CA LYS A 49 26.15 0.21 -36.15
C LYS A 49 26.45 -1.29 -36.28
N GLU A 50 27.28 -1.65 -37.26
CA GLU A 50 27.66 -3.04 -37.55
C GLU A 50 28.40 -3.70 -36.37
N ASP A 51 29.20 -2.92 -35.62
CA ASP A 51 29.97 -3.34 -34.45
C ASP A 51 29.28 -3.04 -33.12
N ALA A 52 28.02 -2.58 -33.13
CA ALA A 52 27.29 -2.27 -31.91
C ALA A 52 27.07 -3.53 -31.06
N ARG A 53 27.52 -3.47 -29.79
CA ARG A 53 27.25 -4.53 -28.83
C ARG A 53 25.79 -4.51 -28.40
N ARG A 54 25.19 -5.70 -28.26
CA ARG A 54 23.82 -5.86 -27.75
C ARG A 54 23.84 -6.73 -26.51
N GLU A 55 23.26 -6.24 -25.43
CA GLU A 55 23.31 -6.90 -24.13
C GLU A 55 21.89 -7.02 -23.55
N PRO A 56 21.32 -8.24 -23.47
CA PRO A 56 20.01 -8.42 -22.89
C PRO A 56 20.06 -8.17 -21.38
N ILE A 57 19.05 -7.47 -20.88
CA ILE A 57 18.77 -7.45 -19.44
C ILE A 57 18.26 -8.85 -19.09
N ALA A 58 19.18 -9.71 -18.66
CA ALA A 58 18.92 -11.08 -18.27
C ALA A 58 19.54 -11.30 -16.88
N GLY A 59 18.70 -11.38 -15.86
CA GLY A 59 19.15 -11.61 -14.48
C GLY A 59 19.35 -10.31 -13.68
N PRO A 60 20.29 -10.31 -12.70
CA PRO A 60 20.48 -9.19 -11.79
C PRO A 60 20.87 -7.90 -12.53
N LEU A 61 20.34 -6.78 -12.05
CA LEU A 61 20.63 -5.46 -12.63
C LEU A 61 22.02 -4.88 -12.33
N PRO A 62 22.71 -5.16 -11.19
CA PRO A 62 24.01 -4.54 -10.91
C PRO A 62 25.07 -4.76 -12.00
N PRO A 63 25.28 -5.98 -12.54
CA PRO A 63 26.23 -6.19 -13.64
C PRO A 63 25.88 -5.40 -14.92
N ILE A 64 24.58 -5.23 -15.21
CA ILE A 64 24.12 -4.41 -16.33
C ILE A 64 24.44 -2.93 -16.07
N MET A 65 24.26 -2.44 -14.85
CA MET A 65 24.62 -1.06 -14.48
C MET A 65 26.12 -0.82 -14.60
N ASP A 66 26.95 -1.78 -14.19
CA ASP A 66 28.40 -1.70 -14.37
C ASP A 66 28.80 -1.67 -15.85
N SER A 67 28.16 -2.50 -16.69
CA SER A 67 28.38 -2.49 -18.15
C SER A 67 28.03 -1.13 -18.77
N ILE A 68 26.89 -0.55 -18.37
CA ILE A 68 26.46 0.80 -18.79
C ILE A 68 27.49 1.84 -18.36
N ARG A 69 27.89 1.83 -17.08
CA ARG A 69 28.83 2.78 -16.49
C ARG A 69 30.16 2.78 -17.24
N ASN A 70 30.75 1.60 -17.38
CA ASN A 70 32.07 1.43 -18.01
C ASN A 70 32.04 1.91 -19.47
N ALA A 71 31.01 1.53 -20.23
CA ALA A 71 30.88 1.98 -21.61
C ALA A 71 30.72 3.50 -21.71
N ALA A 72 29.89 4.09 -20.86
CA ALA A 72 29.64 5.53 -20.87
C ALA A 72 30.88 6.34 -20.43
N GLU A 73 31.67 5.86 -19.47
CA GLU A 73 32.94 6.47 -19.05
C GLU A 73 34.06 6.33 -20.10
N GLU A 74 34.00 5.29 -20.93
CA GLU A 74 34.85 5.14 -22.12
C GLU A 74 34.42 6.05 -23.29
N GLY A 75 33.37 6.88 -23.12
CA GLY A 75 32.84 7.77 -24.15
C GLY A 75 32.01 7.06 -25.22
N LYS A 76 31.53 5.85 -24.95
CA LYS A 76 30.65 5.10 -25.87
C LYS A 76 29.21 5.58 -25.74
N ARG A 77 28.49 5.58 -26.87
CA ARG A 77 27.07 5.94 -26.93
C ARG A 77 26.22 4.75 -26.50
N VAL A 78 25.76 4.79 -25.26
CA VAL A 78 24.93 3.76 -24.64
C VAL A 78 23.44 4.08 -24.84
N VAL A 79 22.70 3.11 -25.36
CA VAL A 79 21.24 3.16 -25.50
C VAL A 79 20.59 2.07 -24.66
N VAL A 80 19.63 2.44 -23.82
CA VAL A 80 18.78 1.51 -23.08
C VAL A 80 17.36 1.58 -23.63
N LEU A 81 16.83 0.44 -24.10
CA LEU A 81 15.47 0.32 -24.60
C LEU A 81 14.50 0.04 -23.45
N ALA A 82 13.36 0.72 -23.48
CA ALA A 82 12.23 0.51 -22.57
C ALA A 82 10.94 0.25 -23.34
N ASP A 83 9.99 -0.43 -22.70
CA ASP A 83 8.65 -0.65 -23.23
C ASP A 83 7.74 0.50 -22.79
N GLY A 84 7.13 1.22 -23.74
CA GLY A 84 6.35 2.42 -23.46
C GLY A 84 7.20 3.61 -23.00
N ASP A 85 6.74 4.29 -21.96
CA ASP A 85 7.43 5.46 -21.39
C ASP A 85 8.51 5.00 -20.38
N PRO A 86 9.80 5.35 -20.59
CA PRO A 86 10.87 4.90 -19.69
C PRO A 86 10.78 5.40 -18.24
N LEU A 87 10.06 6.49 -17.99
CA LEU A 87 9.91 7.13 -16.68
C LEU A 87 8.64 6.71 -15.94
N PHE A 88 7.73 5.97 -16.58
CA PHE A 88 6.47 5.54 -15.99
C PHE A 88 6.49 4.05 -15.64
N PHE A 89 6.83 3.72 -14.39
CA PHE A 89 7.16 2.36 -13.93
C PHE A 89 8.25 1.64 -14.74
N GLY A 90 9.03 2.38 -15.53
CA GLY A 90 10.11 1.88 -16.36
C GLY A 90 11.50 1.96 -15.71
N ILE A 91 12.51 1.54 -16.49
CA ILE A 91 13.92 1.48 -16.06
C ILE A 91 14.54 2.86 -15.80
N GLY A 92 13.95 3.93 -16.33
CA GLY A 92 14.51 5.29 -16.27
C GLY A 92 14.67 5.83 -14.85
N LYS A 93 13.77 5.47 -13.92
CA LYS A 93 13.93 5.83 -12.49
C LYS A 93 15.25 5.29 -11.94
N ARG A 94 15.51 4.00 -12.17
CA ARG A 94 16.70 3.31 -11.65
C ARG A 94 17.98 3.87 -12.27
N LEU A 95 17.97 4.13 -13.58
CA LEU A 95 19.11 4.74 -14.27
C LEU A 95 19.39 6.15 -13.75
N GLY A 96 18.35 6.95 -13.48
CA GLY A 96 18.51 8.29 -12.90
C GLY A 96 19.03 8.27 -11.46
N GLU A 97 18.66 7.27 -10.65
CA GLU A 97 19.20 7.05 -9.30
C GLU A 97 20.67 6.63 -9.33
N GLU A 98 21.06 5.80 -10.30
CA GLU A 98 22.41 5.20 -10.42
C GLU A 98 23.44 6.13 -11.07
N PHE A 99 23.01 6.91 -12.07
CA PHE A 99 23.90 7.76 -12.88
C PHE A 99 23.73 9.25 -12.63
N GLY A 100 22.67 9.68 -11.94
CA GLY A 100 22.30 11.09 -11.83
C GLY A 100 21.42 11.53 -13.01
N ARG A 101 20.46 12.42 -12.74
CA ARG A 101 19.46 12.87 -13.73
C ARG A 101 20.08 13.67 -14.88
N GLU A 102 21.22 14.30 -14.62
CA GLU A 102 22.00 15.08 -15.58
C GLU A 102 22.76 14.22 -16.59
N ASN A 103 22.96 12.93 -16.30
CA ASN A 103 23.71 11.99 -17.14
C ASN A 103 22.81 11.03 -17.91
N ILE A 104 21.49 11.28 -17.91
CA ILE A 104 20.53 10.51 -18.69
C ILE A 104 19.75 11.43 -19.64
N ILE A 105 19.47 10.92 -20.84
CA ILE A 105 18.60 11.59 -21.81
C ILE A 105 17.47 10.62 -22.15
N VAL A 106 16.23 11.01 -21.82
CA VAL A 106 15.05 10.18 -22.03
C VAL A 106 14.34 10.61 -23.31
N GLU A 107 14.16 9.67 -24.23
CA GLU A 107 13.34 9.78 -25.42
C GLU A 107 12.01 9.03 -25.14
N PRO A 108 10.94 9.73 -24.72
CA PRO A 108 9.72 9.08 -24.30
C PRO A 108 8.93 8.50 -25.49
N ASN A 109 7.97 7.65 -25.16
CA ASN A 109 6.97 7.14 -26.09
C ASN A 109 5.63 6.98 -25.36
N ILE A 110 4.56 6.65 -26.08
CA ILE A 110 3.25 6.41 -25.47
C ILE A 110 3.34 5.29 -24.44
N SER A 111 2.83 5.52 -23.23
CA SER A 111 2.80 4.50 -22.19
C SER A 111 1.68 3.48 -22.42
N THR A 112 1.82 2.27 -21.88
CA THR A 112 0.75 1.27 -21.87
C THR A 112 -0.53 1.81 -21.23
N MET A 113 -0.42 2.75 -20.27
CA MET A 113 -1.58 3.40 -19.67
C MET A 113 -2.34 4.28 -20.64
N GLN A 114 -1.64 5.05 -21.48
CA GLN A 114 -2.30 5.87 -22.50
C GLN A 114 -3.01 5.00 -23.53
N VAL A 115 -2.40 3.86 -23.91
CA VAL A 115 -3.03 2.88 -24.80
C VAL A 115 -4.27 2.28 -24.15
N ALA A 116 -4.17 1.82 -22.90
CA ALA A 116 -5.27 1.23 -22.15
C ALA A 116 -6.44 2.22 -21.99
N ALA A 117 -6.16 3.43 -21.53
CA ALA A 117 -7.17 4.48 -21.40
C ALA A 117 -7.85 4.81 -22.73
N ALA A 118 -7.10 4.85 -23.84
CA ALA A 118 -7.66 5.04 -25.17
C ALA A 118 -8.57 3.88 -25.61
N ARG A 119 -8.25 2.63 -25.25
CA ARG A 119 -9.11 1.45 -25.52
C ARG A 119 -10.40 1.47 -24.71
N LEU A 120 -10.33 1.93 -23.47
CA LEU A 120 -11.49 2.00 -22.57
C LEU A 120 -12.30 3.29 -22.75
N GLY A 121 -11.77 4.28 -23.48
CA GLY A 121 -12.39 5.59 -23.61
C GLY A 121 -12.41 6.39 -22.29
N LEU A 122 -11.45 6.13 -21.40
CA LEU A 122 -11.41 6.72 -20.06
C LEU A 122 -10.42 7.89 -19.95
N PRO A 123 -10.77 8.97 -19.22
CA PRO A 123 -9.84 10.04 -18.90
C PRO A 123 -8.78 9.54 -17.92
N TRP A 124 -7.54 9.43 -18.40
CA TRP A 124 -6.46 8.85 -17.58
C TRP A 124 -5.95 9.76 -16.46
N GLN A 125 -6.25 11.07 -16.48
CA GLN A 125 -5.88 11.98 -15.38
C GLN A 125 -6.60 11.69 -14.06
N ASP A 126 -7.73 10.97 -14.11
CA ASP A 126 -8.51 10.58 -12.94
C ASP A 126 -8.12 9.18 -12.42
N MET A 127 -7.16 8.53 -13.09
CA MET A 127 -6.67 7.20 -12.71
C MET A 127 -5.60 7.28 -11.63
N ALA A 128 -5.73 6.48 -10.59
CA ALA A 128 -4.58 6.10 -9.78
C ALA A 128 -3.79 4.99 -10.47
N PHE A 129 -2.46 5.02 -10.29
CA PHE A 129 -1.58 4.04 -10.91
C PHE A 129 -0.82 3.27 -9.84
N VAL A 130 -0.94 1.95 -9.89
CA VAL A 130 -0.31 1.02 -8.97
C VAL A 130 0.54 0.06 -9.78
N SER A 131 1.72 -0.25 -9.28
CA SER A 131 2.52 -1.36 -9.80
C SER A 131 2.68 -2.40 -8.70
N LEU A 132 2.27 -3.63 -8.98
CA LEU A 132 2.57 -4.81 -8.16
C LEU A 132 3.75 -5.59 -8.74
N HIS A 133 4.32 -5.15 -9.86
CA HIS A 133 5.42 -5.83 -10.53
C HIS A 133 6.65 -5.97 -9.61
N GLY A 134 7.04 -7.21 -9.33
CA GLY A 134 8.16 -7.57 -8.46
C GLY A 134 7.91 -7.23 -6.98
N ARG A 135 6.65 -7.15 -6.54
CA ARG A 135 6.27 -6.81 -5.16
C ARG A 135 5.40 -7.89 -4.55
N ASP A 136 5.65 -8.19 -3.29
CA ASP A 136 4.75 -9.03 -2.47
C ASP A 136 3.78 -8.17 -1.62
N ASP A 137 4.01 -6.86 -1.56
CA ASP A 137 3.23 -5.91 -0.78
C ASP A 137 2.09 -5.28 -1.59
N TYR A 138 0.85 -5.52 -1.16
CA TYR A 138 -0.38 -5.02 -1.77
C TYR A 138 -0.87 -3.71 -1.14
N SER A 139 -0.19 -3.18 -0.12
CA SER A 139 -0.58 -1.93 0.56
C SER A 139 -0.80 -0.76 -0.41
N PRO A 140 0.01 -0.56 -1.47
CA PRO A 140 -0.25 0.50 -2.46
C PRO A 140 -1.58 0.33 -3.22
N LEU A 141 -1.97 -0.92 -3.51
CA LEU A 141 -3.27 -1.21 -4.11
C LEU A 141 -4.39 -0.89 -3.13
N TYR A 142 -4.30 -1.37 -1.90
CA TYR A 142 -5.31 -1.12 -0.88
C TYR A 142 -5.48 0.38 -0.57
N ALA A 143 -4.39 1.14 -0.50
CA ALA A 143 -4.44 2.61 -0.38
C ALA A 143 -5.20 3.25 -1.55
N SER A 144 -4.91 2.80 -2.77
CA SER A 144 -5.56 3.32 -3.98
C SER A 144 -7.06 2.98 -4.00
N LEU A 145 -7.45 1.78 -3.57
CA LEU A 145 -8.84 1.37 -3.43
C LEU A 145 -9.62 2.27 -2.46
N VAL A 146 -9.00 2.80 -1.41
CA VAL A 146 -9.68 3.71 -0.45
C VAL A 146 -9.95 5.09 -1.07
N HIS A 147 -9.05 5.58 -1.93
CA HIS A 147 -9.02 6.99 -2.33
C HIS A 147 -9.37 7.28 -3.79
N SER A 148 -9.48 6.24 -4.62
CA SER A 148 -9.66 6.40 -6.07
C SER A 148 -10.82 5.55 -6.56
N ASP A 149 -11.53 6.05 -7.56
CA ASP A 149 -12.63 5.33 -8.21
C ASP A 149 -12.17 4.59 -9.46
N LEU A 150 -11.07 5.04 -10.08
CA LEU A 150 -10.49 4.42 -11.25
C LEU A 150 -9.00 4.14 -11.00
N ILE A 151 -8.59 2.89 -11.13
CA ILE A 151 -7.24 2.45 -10.76
C ILE A 151 -6.70 1.54 -11.85
N ALA A 152 -5.47 1.76 -12.28
CA ALA A 152 -4.75 0.81 -13.11
C ALA A 152 -3.63 0.14 -12.33
N VAL A 153 -3.51 -1.17 -12.52
CA VAL A 153 -2.59 -2.03 -11.79
C VAL A 153 -1.70 -2.78 -12.78
N PHE A 154 -0.40 -2.49 -12.74
CA PHE A 154 0.61 -3.30 -13.41
C PHE A 154 0.86 -4.58 -12.61
N THR A 155 0.85 -5.70 -13.32
CA THR A 155 0.94 -7.07 -12.79
C THR A 155 2.29 -7.71 -13.12
N ASP A 156 2.45 -8.96 -12.70
CA ASP A 156 3.56 -9.82 -13.11
C ASP A 156 3.12 -11.30 -13.10
N ALA A 157 4.09 -12.21 -13.23
CA ALA A 157 3.84 -13.66 -13.26
C ALA A 157 3.29 -14.23 -11.94
N ASN A 158 3.52 -13.57 -10.80
CA ASN A 158 3.01 -13.94 -9.48
C ASN A 158 1.74 -13.14 -9.13
N ASN A 159 1.74 -11.84 -9.43
CA ASN A 159 0.65 -10.90 -9.18
C ASN A 159 -0.26 -10.79 -10.40
N THR A 160 -0.80 -11.92 -10.83
CA THR A 160 -1.67 -12.03 -12.01
C THR A 160 -3.01 -11.32 -11.78
N PRO A 161 -3.80 -11.05 -12.84
CA PRO A 161 -5.16 -10.52 -12.67
C PRO A 161 -6.04 -11.36 -11.73
N ALA A 162 -5.90 -12.69 -11.77
CA ALA A 162 -6.60 -13.60 -10.85
C ALA A 162 -6.20 -13.36 -9.38
N GLU A 163 -4.90 -13.16 -9.11
CA GLU A 163 -4.40 -12.86 -7.76
C GLU A 163 -4.83 -11.48 -7.26
N VAL A 164 -4.87 -10.48 -8.15
CA VAL A 164 -5.42 -9.16 -7.84
C VAL A 164 -6.90 -9.28 -7.44
N ALA A 165 -7.71 -9.98 -8.23
CA ALA A 165 -9.12 -10.18 -7.91
C ALA A 165 -9.33 -10.94 -6.59
N ARG A 166 -8.54 -11.99 -6.36
CA ARG A 166 -8.51 -12.71 -5.07
C ARG A 166 -8.23 -11.77 -3.90
N ALA A 167 -7.21 -10.91 -4.03
CA ALA A 167 -6.83 -9.97 -2.98
C ALA A 167 -7.97 -8.97 -2.67
N LEU A 168 -8.63 -8.44 -3.70
CA LEU A 168 -9.80 -7.57 -3.54
C LEU A 168 -10.95 -8.29 -2.81
N LEU A 169 -11.31 -9.49 -3.23
CA LEU A 169 -12.39 -10.28 -2.60
C LEU A 169 -12.07 -10.62 -1.14
N GLN A 170 -10.84 -10.99 -0.83
CA GLN A 170 -10.41 -11.29 0.55
C GLN A 170 -10.48 -10.06 1.47
N ARG A 171 -10.26 -8.86 0.93
CA ARG A 171 -10.40 -7.59 1.64
C ARG A 171 -11.85 -7.09 1.69
N GLY A 172 -12.77 -7.72 0.96
CA GLY A 172 -14.15 -7.26 0.84
C GLY A 172 -14.29 -6.00 -0.03
N ALA A 173 -13.39 -5.80 -1.00
CA ALA A 173 -13.46 -4.73 -1.99
C ALA A 173 -14.33 -5.15 -3.19
N ASP A 174 -15.52 -5.70 -2.92
CA ASP A 174 -16.44 -6.22 -3.95
C ASP A 174 -17.13 -5.12 -4.79
N CYS A 175 -16.98 -3.86 -4.39
CA CYS A 175 -17.55 -2.69 -5.07
C CYS A 175 -16.85 -2.25 -6.35
N PHE A 176 -15.80 -2.95 -6.78
CA PHE A 176 -15.06 -2.67 -8.00
C PHE A 176 -15.38 -3.70 -9.10
N SER A 177 -15.50 -3.21 -10.33
CA SER A 177 -15.39 -4.06 -11.53
C SER A 177 -13.94 -4.19 -11.95
N MET A 178 -13.62 -5.22 -12.74
CA MET A 178 -12.29 -5.46 -13.28
C MET A 178 -12.37 -5.55 -14.80
N THR A 179 -11.45 -4.87 -15.48
CA THR A 179 -11.16 -5.10 -16.90
C THR A 179 -9.70 -5.46 -17.06
N VAL A 180 -9.42 -6.60 -17.68
CA VAL A 180 -8.06 -7.03 -18.00
C VAL A 180 -7.78 -6.69 -19.46
N LEU A 181 -6.67 -6.02 -19.71
CA LEU A 181 -6.19 -5.70 -21.05
C LEU A 181 -4.93 -6.52 -21.32
N GLU A 182 -4.98 -7.36 -22.33
CA GLU A 182 -3.90 -8.28 -22.69
C GLU A 182 -3.28 -7.89 -24.02
N ASN A 183 -1.96 -8.07 -24.13
CA ASN A 183 -1.18 -7.88 -25.34
C ASN A 183 -1.50 -6.57 -26.08
N LEU A 184 -1.70 -5.49 -25.32
CA LEU A 184 -2.05 -4.18 -25.87
C LEU A 184 -1.07 -3.76 -26.98
N GLY A 185 -1.62 -3.40 -28.13
CA GLY A 185 -0.88 -3.00 -29.33
C GLY A 185 -0.35 -4.15 -30.19
N THR A 186 -0.67 -5.42 -29.89
CA THR A 186 -0.35 -6.57 -30.77
C THR A 186 -1.60 -7.10 -31.49
N PRO A 187 -1.45 -7.97 -32.51
CA PRO A 187 -2.60 -8.63 -33.15
C PRO A 187 -3.44 -9.51 -32.20
N GLU A 188 -2.85 -9.96 -31.09
CA GLU A 188 -3.47 -10.76 -30.03
C GLU A 188 -4.06 -9.91 -28.90
N GLU A 189 -4.20 -8.59 -29.11
CA GLU A 189 -4.80 -7.67 -28.15
C GLU A 189 -6.20 -8.13 -27.72
N GLN A 190 -6.45 -8.19 -26.41
CA GLN A 190 -7.78 -8.47 -25.85
C GLN A 190 -8.14 -7.46 -24.75
N VAL A 191 -9.43 -7.14 -24.65
CA VAL A 191 -10.01 -6.36 -23.57
C VAL A 191 -11.12 -7.20 -22.97
N LEU A 192 -10.94 -7.62 -21.72
CA LEU A 192 -11.76 -8.62 -21.03
C LEU A 192 -12.42 -7.97 -19.80
N PRO A 193 -13.68 -7.51 -19.90
CA PRO A 193 -14.47 -7.12 -18.74
C PRO A 193 -14.85 -8.37 -17.95
N LEU A 194 -14.51 -8.42 -16.66
CA LEU A 194 -14.68 -9.59 -15.81
C LEU A 194 -15.30 -9.20 -14.46
N ALA A 195 -16.14 -10.08 -13.92
CA ALA A 195 -16.56 -9.98 -12.52
C ALA A 195 -15.46 -10.57 -11.62
N LEU A 196 -15.14 -9.91 -10.50
CA LEU A 196 -14.09 -10.37 -9.57
C LEU A 196 -14.22 -11.84 -9.14
N PRO A 197 -15.42 -12.40 -8.88
CA PRO A 197 -15.54 -13.82 -8.52
C PRO A 197 -15.23 -14.77 -9.67
N ASP A 198 -15.45 -14.34 -10.91
CA ASP A 198 -15.34 -15.19 -12.10
C ASP A 198 -13.90 -15.24 -12.65
N THR A 199 -13.02 -14.33 -12.21
CA THR A 199 -11.60 -14.33 -12.60
C THR A 199 -10.78 -15.44 -11.94
N TRP A 200 -11.33 -16.11 -10.93
CA TRP A 200 -10.62 -17.15 -10.19
C TRP A 200 -10.27 -18.34 -11.09
N GLY A 201 -8.99 -18.73 -11.10
CA GLY A 201 -8.51 -19.88 -11.86
C GLY A 201 -8.46 -19.68 -13.38
N MET A 202 -8.63 -18.44 -13.85
CA MET A 202 -8.35 -18.07 -15.23
C MET A 202 -6.84 -17.85 -15.44
N ASP A 203 -6.36 -18.22 -16.61
CA ASP A 203 -5.02 -17.88 -17.09
C ASP A 203 -5.08 -16.62 -17.95
N PHE A 204 -4.02 -15.81 -17.87
CA PHE A 204 -3.89 -14.55 -18.59
C PHE A 204 -2.55 -14.50 -19.32
N ALA A 205 -2.47 -13.72 -20.39
CA ALA A 205 -1.22 -13.47 -21.11
C ALA A 205 -0.20 -12.77 -20.23
N ASP A 206 1.09 -13.08 -20.41
CA ASP A 206 2.20 -12.46 -19.67
C ASP A 206 2.20 -10.93 -19.75
N LEU A 207 1.79 -10.37 -20.90
CA LEU A 207 1.62 -8.93 -21.10
C LEU A 207 0.18 -8.55 -20.79
N ASN A 208 -0.11 -8.20 -19.54
CA ASN A 208 -1.42 -7.75 -19.13
C ASN A 208 -1.38 -6.49 -18.24
N LEU A 209 -2.52 -5.81 -18.18
CA LEU A 209 -2.79 -4.68 -17.29
C LEU A 209 -4.20 -4.84 -16.73
N VAL A 210 -4.37 -4.56 -15.45
CA VAL A 210 -5.68 -4.56 -14.80
C VAL A 210 -6.18 -3.12 -14.65
N VAL A 211 -7.43 -2.86 -15.01
CA VAL A 211 -8.14 -1.62 -14.68
C VAL A 211 -9.31 -1.96 -13.76
N LEU A 212 -9.39 -1.27 -12.63
CA LEU A 212 -10.44 -1.40 -11.62
C LEU A 212 -11.28 -0.13 -11.60
N GLU A 213 -12.60 -0.27 -11.64
CA GLU A 213 -13.52 0.85 -11.60
C GLU A 213 -14.59 0.66 -10.51
N ARG A 214 -14.71 1.62 -9.60
CA ARG A 214 -15.69 1.57 -8.52
C ARG A 214 -17.10 1.71 -9.08
N GLN A 215 -17.93 0.72 -8.80
CA GLN A 215 -19.32 0.66 -9.25
C GLN A 215 -20.28 1.32 -8.25
N TYR A 216 -19.96 1.25 -6.95
CA TYR A 216 -20.75 1.87 -5.88
C TYR A 216 -19.86 2.24 -4.68
N PRO A 217 -20.22 3.27 -3.90
CA PRO A 217 -19.49 3.61 -2.68
C PRO A 217 -19.70 2.55 -1.58
N PRO A 218 -18.78 2.45 -0.60
CA PRO A 218 -19.01 1.67 0.62
C PRO A 218 -20.30 2.08 1.34
N GLU A 219 -20.89 1.16 2.11
CA GLU A 219 -22.14 1.38 2.86
C GLU A 219 -22.02 2.54 3.87
N ILE A 220 -20.86 2.65 4.52
CA ILE A 220 -20.54 3.65 5.51
C ILE A 220 -19.33 4.45 5.01
N PRO A 221 -19.43 5.78 4.89
CA PRO A 221 -18.28 6.60 4.54
C PRO A 221 -17.16 6.47 5.58
N LEU A 222 -15.94 6.21 5.10
CA LEU A 222 -14.75 6.19 5.95
C LEU A 222 -14.40 7.60 6.41
N SER A 223 -14.58 7.89 7.70
CA SER A 223 -14.24 9.18 8.31
C SER A 223 -13.82 9.03 9.76
N LEU A 224 -13.32 10.11 10.35
CA LEU A 224 -13.26 10.22 11.81
C LEU A 224 -14.68 10.42 12.39
N GLY A 225 -14.91 9.89 13.59
CA GLY A 225 -16.15 10.12 14.34
C GLY A 225 -17.36 9.33 13.83
N ILE A 226 -17.17 8.13 13.27
CA ILE A 226 -18.28 7.28 12.82
C ILE A 226 -19.18 6.93 14.02
N PRO A 227 -20.49 7.20 14.01
CA PRO A 227 -21.34 6.89 15.16
C PRO A 227 -21.30 5.42 15.55
N ASP A 228 -21.21 5.12 16.87
CA ASP A 228 -20.99 3.76 17.39
C ASP A 228 -21.97 2.71 16.83
N HIS A 229 -23.21 3.09 16.52
CA HIS A 229 -24.25 2.17 16.02
C HIS A 229 -24.04 1.71 14.58
N PHE A 230 -23.13 2.34 13.82
CA PHE A 230 -22.76 1.88 12.49
C PHE A 230 -21.81 0.68 12.53
N TYR A 231 -21.03 0.51 13.60
CA TYR A 231 -20.13 -0.63 13.74
C TYR A 231 -20.91 -1.88 14.14
N LEU A 232 -20.59 -2.99 13.47
CA LEU A 232 -20.95 -4.30 13.97
C LEU A 232 -20.08 -4.60 15.19
N HIS A 233 -20.70 -4.64 16.38
CA HIS A 233 -19.99 -4.85 17.63
C HIS A 233 -20.82 -5.63 18.65
N GLN A 234 -20.17 -6.33 19.58
CA GLN A 234 -20.84 -6.95 20.72
C GLN A 234 -21.30 -5.88 21.72
N ARG A 235 -22.39 -6.14 22.45
CA ARG A 235 -22.96 -5.17 23.40
C ARG A 235 -21.89 -4.68 24.38
N ASN A 236 -21.73 -3.35 24.46
CA ASN A 236 -20.74 -2.65 25.29
C ASN A 236 -19.25 -2.90 24.97
N LEU A 237 -18.92 -3.60 23.89
CA LEU A 237 -17.53 -3.86 23.48
C LEU A 237 -17.15 -3.02 22.26
N ILE A 238 -17.04 -1.71 22.49
CA ILE A 238 -16.57 -0.71 21.53
C ILE A 238 -15.95 0.48 22.29
N THR A 239 -14.85 1.01 21.76
CA THR A 239 -14.30 2.29 22.21
C THR A 239 -15.27 3.40 21.79
N LYS A 240 -15.99 3.96 22.75
CA LYS A 240 -17.05 4.96 22.52
C LYS A 240 -16.51 6.21 21.84
N LEU A 241 -17.29 6.80 20.93
CA LEU A 241 -16.86 7.92 20.09
C LEU A 241 -16.03 9.00 20.80
N PRO A 242 -16.42 9.58 21.96
CA PRO A 242 -15.61 10.62 22.61
C PRO A 242 -14.24 10.12 23.06
N VAL A 243 -14.21 8.90 23.62
CA VAL A 243 -12.97 8.22 24.06
C VAL A 243 -12.12 7.85 22.84
N ARG A 244 -12.75 7.36 21.76
CA ARG A 244 -12.09 6.99 20.51
C ARG A 244 -11.43 8.19 19.84
N ALA A 245 -12.15 9.31 19.74
CA ALA A 245 -11.63 10.55 19.18
C ALA A 245 -10.42 11.08 19.97
N ALA A 246 -10.51 11.09 21.30
CA ALA A 246 -9.40 11.51 22.16
C ALA A 246 -8.18 10.57 22.03
N GLY A 247 -8.42 9.25 21.95
CA GLY A 247 -7.35 8.26 21.74
C GLY A 247 -6.63 8.45 20.41
N LEU A 248 -7.37 8.63 19.31
CA LEU A 248 -6.80 8.87 17.98
C LEU A 248 -6.03 10.20 17.92
N ALA A 249 -6.52 11.25 18.58
CA ALA A 249 -5.82 12.53 18.66
C ALA A 249 -4.47 12.40 19.38
N HIS A 250 -4.41 11.67 20.51
CA HIS A 250 -3.16 11.39 21.20
C HIS A 250 -2.23 10.45 20.43
N LEU A 251 -2.81 9.54 19.63
CA LEU A 251 -2.03 8.62 18.80
C LEU A 251 -1.31 9.36 17.68
N ASN A 252 -1.82 10.52 17.22
CA ASN A 252 -1.13 11.38 16.26
C ASN A 252 -0.69 10.63 14.98
N VAL A 253 -1.62 9.85 14.41
CA VAL A 253 -1.39 9.03 13.21
C VAL A 253 -1.01 9.90 12.01
N GLN A 254 0.11 9.58 11.36
CA GLN A 254 0.58 10.25 10.15
C GLN A 254 0.15 9.49 8.89
N PRO A 255 0.12 10.14 7.70
CA PRO A 255 -0.30 9.50 6.46
C PRO A 255 0.42 8.19 6.13
N ASP A 256 1.69 8.06 6.47
CA ASP A 256 2.55 6.89 6.20
C ASP A 256 2.72 5.96 7.41
N SER A 257 1.98 6.19 8.51
CA SER A 257 2.14 5.42 9.74
C SER A 257 1.79 3.94 9.57
N THR A 258 2.66 3.07 10.07
CA THR A 258 2.30 1.71 10.46
C THR A 258 1.65 1.76 11.83
N VAL A 259 0.39 1.35 11.94
CA VAL A 259 -0.40 1.40 13.18
C VAL A 259 -0.68 -0.01 13.67
N TRP A 260 -0.41 -0.31 14.93
CA TRP A 260 -0.92 -1.49 15.62
C TRP A 260 -2.11 -1.11 16.50
N ASP A 261 -3.23 -1.81 16.36
CA ASP A 261 -4.39 -1.74 17.26
C ASP A 261 -4.49 -3.07 18.01
N LEU A 262 -3.96 -3.08 19.24
CA LEU A 262 -3.78 -4.26 20.07
C LEU A 262 -5.00 -4.49 20.96
N GLY A 263 -5.71 -5.58 20.71
CA GLY A 263 -7.02 -5.83 21.33
C GLY A 263 -8.10 -5.00 20.65
N ALA A 264 -8.14 -5.05 19.30
CA ALA A 264 -8.95 -4.17 18.46
C ALA A 264 -10.47 -4.25 18.68
N GLY A 265 -10.97 -5.34 19.27
CA GLY A 265 -12.40 -5.52 19.52
C GLY A 265 -13.19 -5.58 18.20
N CYS A 266 -14.02 -4.57 17.92
CA CYS A 266 -14.72 -4.45 16.64
C CYS A 266 -13.95 -3.65 15.57
N GLY A 267 -12.74 -3.17 15.88
CA GLY A 267 -11.86 -2.47 14.94
C GLY A 267 -12.17 -0.98 14.78
N SER A 268 -12.98 -0.38 15.66
CA SER A 268 -13.37 1.04 15.55
C SER A 268 -12.18 2.01 15.52
N ILE A 269 -11.13 1.75 16.32
CA ILE A 269 -9.88 2.53 16.30
C ILE A 269 -9.14 2.26 14.99
N SER A 270 -8.94 0.99 14.63
CA SER A 270 -8.27 0.61 13.38
C SER A 270 -8.87 1.28 12.14
N ILE A 271 -10.19 1.27 12.02
CA ILE A 271 -10.93 1.83 10.87
C ILE A 271 -10.76 3.35 10.80
N GLU A 272 -10.95 4.07 11.91
CA GLU A 272 -10.75 5.52 11.87
C GLU A 272 -9.26 5.89 11.73
N ALA A 273 -8.34 5.08 12.26
CA ALA A 273 -6.90 5.26 12.07
C ALA A 273 -6.48 5.07 10.60
N SER A 274 -7.11 4.16 9.85
CA SER A 274 -6.79 3.97 8.43
C SER A 274 -7.21 5.15 7.57
N HIS A 275 -8.21 5.94 8.00
CA HIS A 275 -8.54 7.22 7.35
C HIS A 275 -7.39 8.24 7.45
N LEU A 276 -6.63 8.19 8.55
CA LEU A 276 -5.48 9.05 8.79
C LEU A 276 -4.21 8.51 8.12
N ALA A 277 -3.95 7.20 8.22
CA ALA A 277 -2.81 6.49 7.63
C ALA A 277 -3.01 6.18 6.14
N ARG A 278 -3.30 7.20 5.32
CA ARG A 278 -3.69 7.09 3.89
C ARG A 278 -2.72 6.33 2.98
N TYR A 279 -1.45 6.29 3.35
CA TYR A 279 -0.37 5.59 2.65
C TYR A 279 0.33 4.56 3.55
N GLY A 280 -0.13 4.42 4.80
CA GLY A 280 0.40 3.51 5.79
C GLY A 280 -0.37 2.20 5.80
N HIS A 281 -0.32 1.49 6.93
CA HIS A 281 -1.03 0.23 7.11
C HIS A 281 -1.49 0.08 8.56
N VAL A 282 -2.64 -0.52 8.79
CA VAL A 282 -3.21 -0.68 10.13
C VAL A 282 -3.43 -2.14 10.45
N TYR A 283 -2.76 -2.66 11.48
CA TYR A 283 -2.89 -4.03 11.94
C TYR A 283 -3.84 -4.10 13.14
N ALA A 284 -5.04 -4.62 12.91
CA ALA A 284 -6.07 -4.84 13.93
C ALA A 284 -5.91 -6.24 14.54
N VAL A 285 -5.29 -6.32 15.72
CA VAL A 285 -4.95 -7.59 16.39
C VAL A 285 -6.06 -8.00 17.36
N GLU A 286 -6.63 -9.18 17.15
CA GLU A 286 -7.71 -9.71 17.98
C GLU A 286 -7.68 -11.24 18.04
N ARG A 287 -7.72 -11.81 19.24
CA ARG A 287 -7.70 -13.27 19.47
C ARG A 287 -9.06 -13.95 19.28
N ASN A 288 -10.15 -13.22 19.51
CA ASN A 288 -11.49 -13.79 19.42
C ASN A 288 -11.97 -13.83 17.97
N LYS A 289 -12.20 -15.05 17.45
CA LYS A 289 -12.66 -15.28 16.07
C LYS A 289 -13.91 -14.50 15.69
N THR A 290 -14.89 -14.38 16.59
CA THR A 290 -16.13 -13.63 16.32
C THR A 290 -15.85 -12.14 16.18
N ARG A 291 -15.02 -11.57 17.05
CA ARG A 291 -14.63 -10.15 16.97
C ARG A 291 -13.75 -9.87 15.74
N ALA A 292 -12.81 -10.76 15.41
CA ALA A 292 -12.06 -10.67 14.16
C ALA A 292 -12.98 -10.70 12.92
N ALA A 293 -14.04 -11.52 12.92
CA ALA A 293 -15.05 -11.49 11.85
C ALA A 293 -15.82 -10.15 11.81
N MET A 294 -16.13 -9.54 12.96
CA MET A 294 -16.73 -8.20 13.01
C MET A 294 -15.81 -7.13 12.44
N ILE A 295 -14.50 -7.18 12.71
CA ILE A 295 -13.52 -6.27 12.12
C ILE A 295 -13.56 -6.37 10.60
N ARG A 296 -13.49 -7.59 10.03
CA ARG A 296 -13.55 -7.81 8.58
C ARG A 296 -14.84 -7.27 7.96
N GLU A 297 -15.98 -7.48 8.61
CA GLU A 297 -17.26 -6.94 8.11
C GLU A 297 -17.30 -5.41 8.20
N ASN A 298 -16.78 -4.82 9.28
CA ASN A 298 -16.69 -3.37 9.38
C ASN A 298 -15.74 -2.80 8.31
N ILE A 299 -14.62 -3.48 8.00
CA ILE A 299 -13.72 -3.11 6.90
C ILE A 299 -14.49 -3.08 5.58
N ARG A 300 -15.20 -4.16 5.24
CA ARG A 300 -16.02 -4.28 4.03
C ARG A 300 -17.03 -3.14 3.92
N ARG A 301 -17.79 -2.88 5.00
CA ARG A 301 -18.86 -1.85 5.02
C ARG A 301 -18.33 -0.43 4.95
N THR A 302 -17.14 -0.18 5.47
CA THR A 302 -16.54 1.17 5.54
C THR A 302 -15.57 1.47 4.39
N GLY A 303 -15.11 0.44 3.67
CA GLY A 303 -14.05 0.57 2.68
C GLY A 303 -12.67 0.81 3.30
N ALA A 304 -12.45 0.45 4.57
CA ALA A 304 -11.18 0.60 5.28
C ALA A 304 -10.15 -0.48 4.88
N TRP A 305 -9.90 -0.66 3.59
CA TRP A 305 -9.12 -1.79 3.04
C TRP A 305 -7.63 -1.81 3.44
N LEU A 306 -7.12 -0.70 3.96
CA LEU A 306 -5.79 -0.59 4.59
C LEU A 306 -5.70 -1.26 5.97
N VAL A 307 -6.84 -1.66 6.55
CA VAL A 307 -6.86 -2.41 7.81
C VAL A 307 -6.68 -3.89 7.52
N GLU A 308 -5.74 -4.50 8.23
CA GLU A 308 -5.49 -5.93 8.26
C GLU A 308 -5.94 -6.53 9.57
N THR A 309 -6.85 -7.50 9.49
CA THR A 309 -7.29 -8.24 10.68
C THR A 309 -6.34 -9.39 10.97
N VAL A 310 -5.57 -9.26 12.05
CA VAL A 310 -4.65 -10.28 12.55
C VAL A 310 -5.35 -11.08 13.64
N LEU A 311 -5.72 -12.32 13.32
CA LEU A 311 -6.30 -13.26 14.28
C LEU A 311 -5.19 -14.02 14.99
N GLY A 312 -4.95 -13.71 16.26
CA GLY A 312 -3.91 -14.38 17.05
C GLY A 312 -3.85 -13.90 18.50
N ASP A 313 -3.11 -14.66 19.31
CA ASP A 313 -2.83 -14.30 20.70
C ASP A 313 -1.55 -13.47 20.77
N MET A 314 -1.62 -12.39 21.55
CA MET A 314 -0.48 -11.52 21.83
C MET A 314 0.31 -12.06 23.03
N PRO A 315 1.65 -11.94 23.03
CA PRO A 315 2.45 -11.18 22.07
C PRO A 315 2.89 -11.97 20.81
N ASP A 316 2.69 -13.29 20.76
CA ASP A 316 3.26 -14.16 19.73
C ASP A 316 2.90 -13.74 18.29
N CYS A 317 1.65 -13.33 18.07
CA CYS A 317 1.21 -12.89 16.75
C CYS A 317 1.83 -11.57 16.26
N LEU A 318 2.61 -10.87 17.09
CA LEU A 318 3.28 -9.62 16.73
C LEU A 318 4.64 -9.85 16.06
N GLU A 319 5.23 -11.04 16.17
CA GLU A 319 6.58 -11.33 15.67
C GLU A 319 6.70 -11.05 14.17
N GLY A 320 5.71 -11.50 13.39
CA GLY A 320 5.67 -11.35 11.92
C GLY A 320 5.17 -9.99 11.41
N LEU A 321 4.80 -9.06 12.29
CA LEU A 321 4.34 -7.73 11.87
C LEU A 321 5.52 -6.78 11.68
N PRO A 322 5.42 -5.78 10.78
CA PRO A 322 6.43 -4.73 10.69
C PRO A 322 6.41 -3.84 11.93
N ASP A 323 7.56 -3.24 12.25
CA ASP A 323 7.68 -2.32 13.39
C ASP A 323 6.70 -1.14 13.25
N PRO A 324 5.92 -0.82 14.30
CA PRO A 324 4.92 0.22 14.23
C PRO A 324 5.50 1.60 14.46
N ASP A 325 4.89 2.59 13.83
CA ASP A 325 5.06 4.01 14.15
C ASP A 325 4.10 4.42 15.28
N ARG A 326 2.96 3.73 15.39
CA ARG A 326 1.86 4.03 16.30
C ARG A 326 1.30 2.75 16.90
N ILE A 327 1.10 2.73 18.21
CA ILE A 327 0.50 1.59 18.91
C ILE A 327 -0.69 2.09 19.73
N PHE A 328 -1.87 1.57 19.46
CA PHE A 328 -3.01 1.69 20.33
C PHE A 328 -3.21 0.36 21.09
N ILE A 329 -3.44 0.44 22.39
CA ILE A 329 -3.74 -0.73 23.23
C ILE A 329 -5.11 -0.55 23.87
N GLY A 330 -6.10 -1.25 23.33
CA GLY A 330 -7.48 -1.27 23.82
C GLY A 330 -7.77 -2.41 24.79
N GLY A 331 -6.93 -3.46 24.80
CA GLY A 331 -7.06 -4.60 25.70
C GLY A 331 -5.77 -5.40 25.83
N GLY A 332 -5.68 -6.23 26.88
CA GLY A 332 -4.53 -7.12 27.11
C GLY A 332 -3.49 -6.60 28.11
N LEU A 333 -3.59 -5.35 28.60
CA LEU A 333 -2.65 -4.77 29.59
C LEU A 333 -2.88 -5.21 31.05
N GLY A 334 -3.86 -6.05 31.34
CA GLY A 334 -4.08 -6.52 32.72
C GLY A 334 -5.36 -7.31 32.94
N GLY A 335 -5.60 -7.64 34.20
CA GLY A 335 -6.57 -8.65 34.64
C GLY A 335 -5.88 -9.99 34.90
N VAL A 336 -6.53 -10.87 35.66
CA VAL A 336 -5.97 -12.15 36.17
C VAL A 336 -5.36 -13.04 35.06
N THR A 337 -5.83 -12.89 33.82
CA THR A 337 -5.32 -13.65 32.66
C THR A 337 -4.10 -13.03 31.98
N ASN A 338 -3.66 -11.82 32.39
CA ASN A 338 -2.63 -11.05 31.71
C ASN A 338 -1.50 -10.57 32.64
N ASP A 339 -1.48 -10.96 33.92
CA ASP A 339 -0.49 -10.53 34.93
C ASP A 339 0.97 -10.91 34.58
N GLU A 340 1.17 -11.89 33.69
CA GLU A 340 2.49 -12.33 33.22
C GLU A 340 2.82 -11.88 31.79
N THR A 341 1.96 -11.06 31.16
CA THR A 341 2.13 -10.71 29.75
C THR A 341 3.22 -9.66 29.55
N LYS A 342 4.22 -9.96 28.70
CA LYS A 342 5.25 -9.02 28.25
C LYS A 342 4.78 -8.06 27.15
N LEU A 343 3.47 -7.90 26.98
CA LEU A 343 2.88 -7.18 25.85
C LEU A 343 3.37 -5.73 25.76
N LEU A 344 3.31 -4.99 26.88
CA LEU A 344 3.74 -3.59 26.89
C LEU A 344 5.24 -3.48 26.61
N GLU A 345 6.04 -4.40 27.15
CA GLU A 345 7.49 -4.41 26.96
C GLU A 345 7.83 -4.60 25.48
N ILE A 346 7.26 -5.64 24.86
CA ILE A 346 7.44 -5.95 23.44
C ILE A 346 6.92 -4.81 22.56
N ALA A 347 5.76 -4.25 22.87
CA ALA A 347 5.22 -3.10 22.14
C ALA A 347 6.18 -1.89 22.21
N CYS A 348 6.73 -1.57 23.38
CA CYS A 348 7.68 -0.46 23.54
C CYS A 348 9.02 -0.72 22.85
N GLU A 349 9.50 -1.96 22.86
CA GLU A 349 10.72 -2.38 22.16
C GLU A 349 10.56 -2.22 20.65
N ARG A 350 9.47 -2.76 20.08
CA ARG A 350 9.18 -2.75 18.64
C ARG A 350 8.78 -1.37 18.10
N LEU A 351 8.24 -0.47 18.94
CA LEU A 351 7.86 0.88 18.53
C LEU A 351 9.06 1.62 17.92
N LYS A 352 8.92 2.19 16.72
CA LYS A 352 9.98 2.97 16.06
C LYS A 352 10.33 4.24 16.84
N PRO A 353 11.54 4.81 16.64
CA PRO A 353 11.88 6.14 17.18
C PRO A 353 10.83 7.20 16.79
N ARG A 354 10.55 8.15 17.68
CA ARG A 354 9.47 9.15 17.53
C ARG A 354 8.07 8.54 17.40
N GLY A 355 7.91 7.28 17.82
CA GLY A 355 6.63 6.59 17.83
C GLY A 355 5.75 7.01 19.00
N HIS A 356 4.44 6.86 18.83
CA HIS A 356 3.46 7.14 19.88
C HIS A 356 2.74 5.86 20.31
N ILE A 357 2.53 5.71 21.61
CA ILE A 357 1.70 4.65 22.18
C ILE A 357 0.54 5.26 22.96
N VAL A 358 -0.66 4.73 22.77
CA VAL A 358 -1.87 5.11 23.51
C VAL A 358 -2.50 3.87 24.13
N CYS A 359 -2.75 3.90 25.43
CA CYS A 359 -3.37 2.82 26.18
C CYS A 359 -4.70 3.31 26.77
N HIS A 360 -5.80 2.62 26.46
CA HIS A 360 -7.06 2.82 27.16
C HIS A 360 -7.22 1.79 28.27
N THR A 361 -7.48 2.26 29.49
CA THR A 361 -7.74 1.37 30.63
C THR A 361 -8.82 1.92 31.54
N ILE A 362 -9.58 1.01 32.15
CA ILE A 362 -10.51 1.29 33.25
C ILE A 362 -10.01 0.72 34.58
N LEU A 363 -8.96 -0.11 34.55
CA LEU A 363 -8.39 -0.77 35.72
C LEU A 363 -7.20 0.02 36.25
N LEU A 364 -7.15 0.20 37.58
CA LEU A 364 -6.11 0.96 38.26
C LEU A 364 -4.75 0.27 38.19
N ASP A 365 -4.70 -1.06 38.28
CA ASP A 365 -3.43 -1.80 38.21
C ASP A 365 -2.80 -1.70 36.81
N SER A 366 -3.59 -1.82 35.74
CA SER A 366 -3.12 -1.60 34.37
C SER A 366 -2.64 -0.16 34.14
N LEU A 367 -3.33 0.83 34.73
CA LEU A 367 -2.90 2.23 34.72
C LEU A 367 -1.54 2.39 35.41
N HIS A 368 -1.39 1.83 36.61
CA HIS A 368 -0.16 1.91 37.38
C HIS A 368 1.00 1.23 36.66
N MET A 369 0.79 0.02 36.15
CA MET A 369 1.80 -0.75 35.42
C MET A 369 2.32 0.00 34.19
N ALA A 370 1.42 0.50 33.33
CA ALA A 370 1.83 1.20 32.12
C ALA A 370 2.58 2.50 32.42
N LYS A 371 2.07 3.28 33.39
CA LYS A 371 2.71 4.51 33.86
C LYS A 371 4.12 4.26 34.38
N ASP A 372 4.29 3.22 35.21
CA ASP A 372 5.58 2.88 35.80
C ASP A 372 6.57 2.34 34.75
N HIS A 373 6.07 1.60 33.75
CA HIS A 373 6.89 1.17 32.62
C HIS A 373 7.41 2.36 31.80
N PHE A 374 6.55 3.29 31.37
CA PHE A 374 7.00 4.49 30.64
C PHE A 374 7.95 5.37 31.46
N LYS A 375 7.71 5.49 32.78
CA LYS A 375 8.62 6.20 33.69
C LYS A 375 10.01 5.54 33.74
N ARG A 376 10.10 4.21 33.79
CA ARG A 376 11.39 3.48 33.77
C ARG A 376 12.15 3.68 32.47
N LEU A 377 11.43 3.76 31.34
CA LEU A 377 12.02 4.06 30.03
C LEU A 377 12.46 5.53 29.88
N GLY A 378 12.05 6.41 30.81
CA GLY A 378 12.35 7.84 30.75
C GLY A 378 11.59 8.57 29.62
N TRP A 379 10.48 8.00 29.15
CA TRP A 379 9.68 8.58 28.07
C TRP A 379 8.82 9.75 28.57
N HIS A 380 8.50 10.67 27.67
CA HIS A 380 7.47 11.67 27.91
C HIS A 380 6.10 11.01 27.82
N PHE A 381 5.27 11.15 28.86
CA PHE A 381 3.96 10.52 28.92
C PHE A 381 2.96 11.37 29.72
N GLY A 382 1.67 11.11 29.50
CA GLY A 382 0.58 11.75 30.22
C GLY A 382 -0.62 10.83 30.42
N VAL A 383 -1.53 11.26 31.32
CA VAL A 383 -2.78 10.56 31.62
C VAL A 383 -3.93 11.55 31.58
N THR A 384 -4.95 11.24 30.78
CA THR A 384 -6.23 11.96 30.77
C THR A 384 -7.33 11.02 31.19
N GLN A 385 -8.11 11.36 32.23
CA GLN A 385 -9.36 10.66 32.51
C GLN A 385 -10.48 11.33 31.71
N LEU A 386 -11.17 10.55 30.87
CA LEU A 386 -12.35 11.02 30.14
C LEU A 386 -13.60 10.32 30.67
N GLN A 387 -14.60 11.12 31.04
CA GLN A 387 -15.94 10.65 31.37
C GLN A 387 -16.96 11.42 30.53
N ALA A 388 -17.66 10.72 29.65
CA ALA A 388 -18.70 11.29 28.81
C ALA A 388 -20.09 10.87 29.29
N SER A 389 -21.06 11.78 29.19
CA SER A 389 -22.48 11.47 29.34
C SER A 389 -23.18 11.69 28.02
N ALA A 390 -23.95 10.71 27.56
CA ALA A 390 -24.68 10.78 26.30
C ALA A 390 -26.18 10.59 26.53
N THR A 391 -26.99 11.13 25.63
CA THR A 391 -28.44 10.96 25.67
C THR A 391 -28.82 9.49 25.51
N ASN A 392 -29.75 9.02 26.33
CA ASN A 392 -30.28 7.67 26.35
C ASN A 392 -31.80 7.73 26.54
N PRO A 393 -32.61 7.07 25.70
CA PRO A 393 -34.06 7.05 25.84
C PRO A 393 -34.50 6.49 27.21
N LEU A 394 -35.45 7.17 27.86
CA LEU A 394 -36.12 6.69 29.07
C LEU A 394 -37.52 7.29 29.14
N ALA A 395 -38.54 6.44 29.32
CA ALA A 395 -39.93 6.86 29.54
C ALA A 395 -40.50 7.84 28.48
N GLY A 396 -40.10 7.71 27.21
CA GLY A 396 -40.56 8.58 26.13
C GLY A 396 -39.80 9.90 25.97
N ASP A 397 -38.78 10.15 26.79
CA ASP A 397 -37.91 11.33 26.72
C ASP A 397 -36.42 10.91 26.73
N LEU A 398 -35.51 11.87 26.72
CA LEU A 398 -34.06 11.68 26.80
C LEU A 398 -33.55 12.02 28.20
N ARG A 399 -32.70 11.15 28.74
CA ARG A 399 -31.82 11.50 29.87
C ARG A 399 -30.37 11.38 29.48
N PHE A 400 -29.49 12.04 30.20
CA PHE A 400 -28.07 11.71 30.14
C PHE A 400 -27.78 10.43 30.91
N LYS A 401 -27.03 9.51 30.30
CA LYS A 401 -26.46 8.35 30.95
C LYS A 401 -24.94 8.47 30.90
N ALA A 402 -24.31 8.51 32.06
CA ALA A 402 -22.86 8.49 32.17
C ALA A 402 -22.28 7.18 31.64
N GLN A 403 -21.20 7.28 30.89
CA GLN A 403 -20.35 6.17 30.52
C GLN A 403 -19.29 5.93 31.61
N ASN A 404 -18.71 4.73 31.65
CA ASN A 404 -17.60 4.46 32.56
C ASN A 404 -16.43 5.41 32.24
N PRO A 405 -15.78 5.99 33.26
CA PRO A 405 -14.54 6.74 33.05
C PRO A 405 -13.48 5.86 32.41
N VAL A 406 -12.75 6.40 31.45
CA VAL A 406 -11.61 5.74 30.80
C VAL A 406 -10.36 6.58 31.04
N PHE A 407 -9.27 5.95 31.47
CA PHE A 407 -7.95 6.56 31.49
C PHE A 407 -7.30 6.37 30.12
N ILE A 408 -6.97 7.49 29.48
CA ILE A 408 -6.24 7.58 28.23
C ILE A 408 -4.80 7.89 28.59
N LEU A 409 -3.95 6.86 28.54
CA LEU A 409 -2.51 6.97 28.73
C LEU A 409 -1.87 7.18 27.37
N TRP A 410 -0.96 8.13 27.26
CA TRP A 410 -0.17 8.32 26.04
C TRP A 410 1.30 8.47 26.40
N ALA A 411 2.19 7.97 25.55
CA ALA A 411 3.63 8.15 25.69
C ALA A 411 4.31 8.28 24.32
N GLU A 412 5.46 8.94 24.31
CA GLU A 412 6.28 9.21 23.12
C GLU A 412 7.65 8.59 23.29
N LYS A 413 8.06 7.75 22.33
CA LYS A 413 9.41 7.21 22.27
C LYS A 413 10.34 8.28 21.69
N SER A 414 11.38 8.62 22.44
CA SER A 414 12.39 9.62 22.05
C SER A 414 13.08 9.30 20.73
#